data_AF-A0A7H4PJG3-F1
#
_entry.id   AF-A0A7H4PJG3-F1
#
_cell.length_a   1.000
_cell.length_b   1.000
_cell.length_c   1.000
_cell.angle_alpha   90.00
_cell.angle_beta   90.00
_cell.angle_gamma   90.00
#
_symmetry.space_group_name_H-M   'P 1'
#
loop_
_entity.id
_entity.type
_entity.pdbx_description
1 polymer ?
#
loop_
_entity_poly.entity_id
_entity_poly.type
_entity_poly.pdbx_seq_one_letter_code
_entity_poly.pdbx_strand_id
1 'polypeptide(L)'
;MRLIFAALFCVMVSPSAFAEKLPAPVGKPVLTISGLIANTNEGDTAVFDVAALEKLGMETLVTTTPWYSGKVRFDGISLSKLMDLVGAKGKSARVLALNDYTTIVPLDDFHKFPVILALKMNGGIYAHS
;
A
#
# COMPACT_ATOMS: atom_id res chain seq x y z
N MET A 1 -6.15 -49.89 -44.28
CA MET A 1 -5.48 -48.56 -44.22
C MET A 1 -5.90 -47.91 -42.90
N ARG A 2 -4.97 -47.78 -41.95
CA ARG A 2 -5.20 -47.27 -40.59
C ARG A 2 -5.28 -45.74 -40.63
N LEU A 3 -6.36 -45.16 -40.12
CA LEU A 3 -6.44 -43.71 -39.85
C LEU A 3 -6.77 -43.53 -38.37
N ILE A 4 -5.72 -43.33 -37.57
CA ILE A 4 -5.82 -43.00 -36.15
C ILE A 4 -5.91 -41.46 -36.08
N PHE A 5 -7.09 -40.93 -35.75
CA PHE A 5 -7.26 -39.53 -35.38
C PHE A 5 -6.77 -39.36 -33.94
N ALA A 6 -5.55 -38.87 -33.76
CA ALA A 6 -5.03 -38.48 -32.46
C ALA A 6 -5.58 -37.08 -32.11
N ALA A 7 -6.59 -37.03 -31.25
CA ALA A 7 -7.08 -35.79 -30.67
C ALA A 7 -6.04 -35.25 -29.67
N LEU A 8 -5.32 -34.21 -30.07
CA LEU A 8 -4.34 -33.52 -29.23
C LEU A 8 -5.09 -32.67 -28.19
N PHE A 9 -5.37 -33.24 -27.03
CA PHE A 9 -5.95 -32.51 -25.89
C PHE A 9 -4.84 -31.68 -25.23
N CYS A 10 -4.72 -30.41 -25.63
CA CYS A 10 -3.79 -29.47 -25.02
C CYS A 10 -4.36 -29.07 -23.65
N VAL A 11 -3.92 -29.74 -22.59
CA VAL A 11 -4.24 -29.38 -21.21
C VAL A 11 -3.56 -28.04 -20.93
N MET A 12 -4.34 -26.95 -21.01
CA MET A 12 -3.92 -25.65 -20.49
C MET A 12 -3.85 -25.76 -18.98
N VAL A 13 -2.63 -25.98 -18.46
CA VAL A 13 -2.35 -25.80 -17.03
C VAL A 13 -2.33 -24.30 -16.78
N SER A 14 -3.46 -23.75 -16.34
CA SER A 14 -3.51 -22.38 -15.85
C SER A 14 -2.62 -22.28 -14.61
N PRO A 15 -1.62 -21.37 -14.57
CA PRO A 15 -0.90 -21.11 -13.34
C PRO A 15 -1.88 -20.50 -12.33
N SER A 16 -2.19 -21.26 -11.28
CA SER A 16 -2.82 -20.70 -10.08
C SER A 16 -1.85 -19.69 -9.50
N ALA A 17 -2.11 -18.40 -9.74
CA ALA A 17 -1.42 -17.33 -9.05
C ALA A 17 -1.74 -17.46 -7.56
N PHE A 18 -0.78 -17.98 -6.78
CA PHE A 18 -0.79 -17.82 -5.33
C PHE A 18 -0.60 -16.32 -5.07
N ALA A 19 -1.70 -15.62 -4.83
CA ALA A 19 -1.64 -14.32 -4.19
C ALA A 19 -1.01 -14.55 -2.81
N GLU A 20 0.23 -14.12 -2.62
CA GLU A 20 0.88 -14.15 -1.33
C GLU A 20 0.05 -13.27 -0.39
N LYS A 21 -0.66 -13.92 0.54
CA LYS A 21 -1.55 -13.23 1.46
C LYS A 21 -0.70 -12.26 2.28
N LEU A 22 -1.20 -11.03 2.47
CA LEU A 22 -0.51 -10.05 3.32
C LEU A 22 -0.20 -10.69 4.68
N PRO A 23 1.04 -10.57 5.20
CA PRO A 23 1.37 -11.11 6.50
C PRO A 23 0.58 -10.37 7.58
N ALA A 24 0.11 -11.09 8.60
CA ALA A 24 -0.52 -10.47 9.76
C ALA A 24 0.51 -9.57 10.50
N PRO A 25 0.08 -8.43 11.08
CA PRO A 25 0.97 -7.60 11.89
C PRO A 25 1.46 -8.39 13.10
N VAL A 26 2.76 -8.31 13.39
CA VAL A 26 3.39 -8.94 14.57
C VAL A 26 3.49 -7.91 15.71
N GLY A 27 3.71 -6.65 15.36
CA GLY A 27 3.75 -5.52 16.27
C GLY A 27 2.39 -4.84 16.45
N LYS A 28 2.41 -3.69 17.12
CA LYS A 28 1.23 -2.84 17.28
C LYS A 28 0.74 -2.36 15.91
N PRO A 29 -0.54 -2.55 15.55
CA PRO A 29 -1.14 -1.95 14.37
C PRO A 29 -1.00 -0.43 14.37
N VAL A 30 -0.58 0.13 13.25
CA VAL A 30 -0.45 1.59 13.04
C VAL A 30 -1.20 2.10 11.81
N LEU A 31 -1.58 1.21 10.90
CA LEU A 31 -2.37 1.55 9.73
C LEU A 31 -3.37 0.44 9.42
N THR A 32 -4.61 0.84 9.15
CA THR A 32 -5.66 -0.04 8.65
C THR A 32 -6.21 0.53 7.35
N ILE A 33 -6.31 -0.30 6.32
CA ILE A 33 -6.90 0.04 5.02
C ILE A 33 -8.08 -0.89 4.79
N SER A 34 -9.22 -0.34 4.38
CA SER A 34 -10.45 -1.08 4.10
C SER A 34 -11.15 -0.53 2.86
N GLY A 35 -12.22 -1.22 2.43
CA GLY A 35 -13.02 -0.83 1.27
C GLY A 35 -12.67 -1.64 0.02
N LEU A 36 -12.55 -0.97 -1.13
CA LEU A 36 -12.31 -1.63 -2.42
C LEU A 36 -10.83 -2.01 -2.60
N ILE A 37 -10.37 -3.00 -1.83
CA ILE A 37 -9.02 -3.58 -1.88
C ILE A 37 -9.09 -5.09 -2.14
N ALA A 38 -8.04 -5.66 -2.73
CA ALA A 38 -7.99 -7.07 -3.10
C ALA A 38 -7.22 -7.93 -2.08
N ASN A 39 -6.17 -7.38 -1.47
CA ASN A 39 -5.28 -8.10 -0.58
C ASN A 39 -5.53 -7.69 0.86
N THR A 40 -5.96 -8.64 1.70
CA THR A 40 -6.30 -8.43 3.11
C THR A 40 -5.59 -9.45 4.02
N ASN A 41 -5.39 -9.09 5.28
CA ASN A 41 -4.80 -9.97 6.30
C ASN A 41 -5.66 -10.10 7.56
N GLU A 42 -6.63 -9.20 7.76
CA GLU A 42 -7.55 -9.21 8.89
C GLU A 42 -8.98 -8.93 8.41
N GLY A 43 -9.75 -10.00 8.18
CA GLY A 43 -11.10 -9.90 7.62
C GLY A 43 -11.11 -9.25 6.23
N ASP A 44 -11.86 -8.17 6.09
CA ASP A 44 -11.97 -7.32 4.90
C ASP A 44 -10.97 -6.14 4.91
N THR A 45 -9.98 -6.17 5.80
CA THR A 45 -9.00 -5.11 5.98
C THR A 45 -7.55 -5.56 5.78
N ALA A 46 -6.71 -4.63 5.36
CA ALA A 46 -5.26 -4.75 5.38
C ALA A 46 -4.70 -3.93 6.55
N VAL A 47 -4.08 -4.61 7.52
CA VAL A 47 -3.54 -4.03 8.74
C VAL A 47 -2.02 -4.13 8.75
N PHE A 48 -1.35 -3.02 9.06
CA PHE A 48 0.10 -2.94 9.05
C PHE A 48 0.64 -2.44 10.39
N ASP A 49 1.73 -3.05 10.83
CA ASP A 49 2.63 -2.48 11.83
C ASP A 49 3.77 -1.70 11.12
N VAL A 50 4.60 -0.99 11.90
CA VAL A 50 5.71 -0.20 11.35
C VAL A 50 6.72 -1.08 10.60
N ALA A 51 7.03 -2.27 11.10
CA ALA A 51 8.02 -3.16 10.49
C ALA A 51 7.54 -3.70 9.14
N ALA A 52 6.25 -3.99 9.00
CA ALA A 52 5.62 -4.37 7.75
C ALA A 52 5.63 -3.22 6.74
N LEU A 53 5.38 -1.99 7.20
CA LEU A 53 5.48 -0.80 6.38
C LEU A 53 6.91 -0.58 5.86
N GLU A 54 7.92 -0.63 6.73
CA GLU A 54 9.32 -0.42 6.35
C GLU A 54 9.84 -1.44 5.31
N LYS A 55 9.25 -2.66 5.25
CA LYS A 55 9.58 -3.67 4.22
C LYS A 55 9.19 -3.27 2.80
N LEU A 56 8.26 -2.32 2.62
CA LEU A 56 7.90 -1.77 1.30
C LEU A 56 9.00 -0.85 0.72
N GLY A 57 10.00 -0.52 1.54
CA GLY A 57 11.09 0.39 1.19
C GLY A 57 10.76 1.81 1.61
N MET A 58 11.66 2.40 2.39
CA MET A 58 11.59 3.80 2.79
C MET A 58 11.99 4.71 1.64
N GLU A 59 11.21 5.76 1.43
CA GLU A 59 11.46 6.83 0.46
C GLU A 59 11.64 8.16 1.19
N THR A 60 12.49 9.01 0.62
CA THR A 60 12.79 10.34 1.16
C THR A 60 12.15 11.43 0.30
N LEU A 61 11.43 12.34 0.94
CA LEU A 61 10.94 13.58 0.34
C LEU A 61 11.54 14.79 1.06
N VAL A 62 12.17 15.69 0.30
CA VAL A 62 12.65 16.97 0.84
C VAL A 62 11.82 18.10 0.23
N THR A 63 10.99 18.76 1.05
CA THR A 63 10.05 19.78 0.56
C THR A 63 9.89 20.93 1.56
N THR A 64 9.41 22.07 1.09
CA THR A 64 8.96 23.17 1.96
C THR A 64 7.50 22.94 2.33
N THR A 65 7.13 23.18 3.57
CA THR A 65 5.72 23.16 4.00
C THR A 65 5.32 24.52 4.55
N PRO A 66 4.02 24.86 4.60
CA PRO A 66 3.56 26.10 5.20
C PRO A 66 3.87 26.23 6.71
N TRP A 67 4.20 25.11 7.36
CA TRP A 67 4.35 25.01 8.82
C TRP A 67 5.79 25.22 9.30
N TYR A 68 6.78 24.96 8.44
CA TYR A 68 8.20 25.02 8.81
C TYR A 68 8.95 26.00 7.91
N SER A 69 9.89 26.73 8.50
CA SER A 69 10.81 27.57 7.74
C SER A 69 11.85 26.69 7.02
N GLY A 70 11.92 26.81 5.70
CA GLY A 70 12.91 26.10 4.88
C GLY A 70 12.48 24.70 4.44
N LYS A 71 13.43 23.93 3.91
CA LYS A 71 13.21 22.57 3.44
C LYS A 71 13.23 21.59 4.62
N VAL A 72 12.25 20.71 4.68
CA VAL A 72 12.13 19.63 5.67
C VAL A 72 12.33 18.30 4.97
N ARG A 73 13.06 17.40 5.61
CA ARG A 73 13.23 16.01 5.15
C ARG A 73 12.19 15.13 5.83
N PHE A 74 11.41 14.41 5.03
CA PHE A 74 10.51 13.35 5.47
C PHE A 74 10.99 12.01 4.92
N ASP A 75 10.92 10.98 5.75
CA ASP A 75 11.16 9.60 5.32
C ASP A 75 9.90 8.77 5.61
N GLY A 76 9.43 8.01 4.63
CA GLY A 76 8.15 7.32 4.71
C GLY A 76 7.94 6.27 3.62
N ILE A 77 6.72 5.73 3.54
CA ILE A 77 6.36 4.72 2.54
C ILE A 77 5.59 5.38 1.40
N SER A 78 5.93 5.06 0.15
CA SER A 78 5.15 5.52 -1.01
C SER A 78 3.70 5.04 -0.91
N LEU A 79 2.75 5.97 -0.99
CA LEU A 79 1.34 5.61 -1.04
C LEU A 79 0.99 4.88 -2.34
N SER A 80 1.68 5.15 -3.44
CA SER A 80 1.45 4.42 -4.71
C SER A 80 1.74 2.93 -4.52
N LYS A 81 2.91 2.59 -3.98
CA LYS A 81 3.33 1.21 -3.71
C LYS A 81 2.40 0.52 -2.72
N LEU A 82 1.95 1.27 -1.71
CA LEU A 82 1.03 0.74 -0.72
C LEU A 82 -0.35 0.44 -1.32
N MET A 83 -0.87 1.31 -2.20
CA MET A 83 -2.13 1.08 -2.91
C MET A 83 -2.02 -0.10 -3.89
N ASP A 84 -0.90 -0.23 -4.59
CA ASP A 84 -0.61 -1.37 -5.46
C ASP A 84 -0.57 -2.68 -4.64
N LEU A 85 0.10 -2.65 -3.49
CA LEU A 85 0.23 -3.80 -2.59
C LEU A 85 -1.14 -4.30 -2.11
N VAL A 86 -2.03 -3.40 -1.69
CA VAL A 86 -3.38 -3.80 -1.24
C VAL A 86 -4.33 -4.08 -2.42
N GLY A 87 -3.90 -3.79 -3.65
CA GLY A 87 -4.71 -3.91 -4.85
C GLY A 87 -5.94 -3.00 -4.81
N ALA A 88 -5.74 -1.74 -4.44
CA ALA A 88 -6.82 -0.75 -4.34
C ALA A 88 -7.46 -0.48 -5.71
N LYS A 89 -8.80 -0.49 -5.75
CA LYS A 89 -9.62 -0.25 -6.96
C LYS A 89 -10.63 0.90 -6.78
N GLY A 90 -10.54 1.63 -5.68
CA GLY A 90 -11.37 2.79 -5.41
C GLY A 90 -11.02 4.00 -6.29
N LYS A 91 -11.87 5.02 -6.28
CA LYS A 91 -11.61 6.30 -6.96
C LYS A 91 -10.94 7.34 -6.06
N SER A 92 -11.16 7.21 -4.75
CA SER A 92 -10.66 8.13 -3.74
C SER A 92 -10.37 7.40 -2.45
N ALA A 93 -9.34 7.83 -1.73
CA ALA A 93 -9.01 7.39 -0.38
C ALA A 93 -9.52 8.42 0.64
N ARG A 94 -10.28 7.95 1.63
CA ARG A 94 -10.57 8.73 2.83
C ARG A 94 -9.48 8.44 3.85
N VAL A 95 -8.69 9.46 4.20
CA VAL A 95 -7.59 9.36 5.17
C VAL A 95 -8.05 9.94 6.49
N LEU A 96 -8.01 9.15 7.55
CA LEU A 96 -8.38 9.52 8.92
C LEU A 96 -7.11 9.49 9.79
N ALA A 97 -6.81 10.60 10.46
CA ALA A 97 -5.73 10.69 11.43
C ALA A 97 -6.22 10.41 12.86
N LEU A 98 -5.29 10.22 13.80
CA LEU A 98 -5.60 9.94 15.21
C LEU A 98 -6.37 11.07 15.92
N ASN A 99 -6.23 12.30 15.44
CA ASN A 99 -6.95 13.48 15.93
C ASN A 99 -8.29 13.71 15.23
N ASP A 100 -8.87 12.68 14.63
CA ASP A 100 -10.12 12.68 13.86
C ASP A 100 -10.11 13.56 12.60
N TYR A 101 -8.97 14.15 12.24
CA TYR A 101 -8.86 14.89 10.98
C TYR A 101 -9.06 13.93 9.80
N THR A 102 -10.02 14.27 8.95
CA THR A 102 -10.37 13.49 7.77
C THR A 102 -10.12 14.31 6.51
N THR A 103 -9.49 13.70 5.52
CA THR A 103 -9.41 14.26 4.16
C THR A 103 -9.75 13.20 3.11
N ILE A 104 -10.19 13.64 1.93
CA ILE A 104 -10.46 12.78 0.78
C ILE A 104 -9.46 13.14 -0.32
N VAL A 105 -8.71 12.14 -0.79
CA VAL A 105 -7.69 12.29 -1.83
C VAL A 105 -8.06 11.39 -3.00
N PRO A 106 -8.06 11.88 -4.26
CA PRO A 106 -8.18 11.03 -5.44
C PRO A 106 -7.09 9.94 -5.43
N LEU A 107 -7.45 8.69 -5.72
CA LEU A 107 -6.48 7.60 -5.69
C LEU A 107 -5.38 7.80 -6.76
N ASP A 108 -5.76 8.35 -7.92
CA ASP A 108 -4.85 8.69 -9.01
C ASP A 108 -3.75 9.68 -8.59
N ASP A 109 -4.01 10.55 -7.60
CA ASP A 109 -3.00 11.50 -7.12
C ASP A 109 -1.82 10.78 -6.45
N PHE A 110 -2.04 9.61 -5.83
CA PHE A 110 -0.96 8.80 -5.26
C PHE A 110 -0.02 8.23 -6.32
N HIS A 111 -0.50 8.01 -7.55
CA HIS A 111 0.33 7.57 -8.67
C HIS A 111 0.92 8.75 -9.46
N LYS A 112 0.27 9.91 -9.43
CA LYS A 112 0.70 11.11 -10.16
C LYS A 112 1.78 11.91 -9.44
N PHE A 113 1.77 11.92 -8.11
CA PHE A 113 2.69 12.70 -7.28
C PHE A 113 3.50 11.78 -6.35
N PRO A 114 4.69 12.21 -5.90
CA PRO A 114 5.50 11.44 -4.95
C PRO A 114 4.94 11.56 -3.53
N VAL A 115 3.74 11.01 -3.30
CA VAL A 115 3.06 11.05 -2.00
C VAL A 115 3.58 9.94 -1.11
N ILE A 116 4.00 10.31 0.11
CA ILE A 116 4.50 9.37 1.12
C ILE A 116 3.64 9.41 2.38
N LEU A 117 3.45 8.26 3.01
CA LEU A 117 3.09 8.13 4.41
C LEU A 117 4.36 8.36 5.25
N ALA A 118 4.55 9.59 5.72
CA ALA A 118 5.74 9.97 6.48
C ALA A 118 5.77 9.30 7.86
N LEU A 119 6.90 8.64 8.18
CA LEU A 119 7.15 8.01 9.48
C LEU A 119 8.26 8.71 10.26
N LYS A 120 9.14 9.46 9.58
CA LYS A 120 10.25 10.21 10.18
C LYS A 120 10.33 11.61 9.59
N MET A 121 10.80 12.55 10.38
CA MET A 121 11.02 13.95 10.01
C MET A 121 12.37 14.40 10.56
N ASN A 122 13.25 14.89 9.67
CA ASN A 122 14.61 15.32 10.00
C ASN A 122 15.40 14.27 10.82
N GLY A 123 15.20 12.98 10.52
CA GLY A 123 15.85 11.85 11.20
C GLY A 123 15.22 11.43 12.53
N GLY A 124 14.27 12.20 13.09
CA GLY A 124 13.48 11.81 14.26
C GLY A 124 12.21 11.05 13.87
N ILE A 125 11.65 10.27 14.81
CA ILE A 125 10.33 9.63 14.63
C ILE A 125 9.28 10.74 14.49
N TYR A 126 8.50 10.67 13.42
CA TYR A 126 7.42 11.59 13.13
C TYR A 126 6.11 10.87 13.41
N ALA A 127 5.65 10.93 14.65
CA ALA A 127 4.31 10.54 15.03
C ALA A 127 3.63 11.80 15.59
N HIS A 128 2.70 12.38 14.85
CA HIS A 128 1.75 13.32 15.42
C HIS A 128 0.71 12.51 16.20
N SER A 129 0.72 12.69 17.52
CA SER A 129 -0.32 12.24 18.45
C SER A 129 -1.68 12.81 18.07
#